data_AF-A0A2G9Y2S0-F1
#
_entry.id   AF-A0A2G9Y2S0-F1
#
_cell.length_a   1.000
_cell.length_b   1.000
_cell.length_c   1.000
_cell.angle_alpha   90.00
_cell.angle_beta   90.00
_cell.angle_gamma   90.00
#
_symmetry.space_group_name_H-M   'P 1'
#
loop_
_entity.id
_entity.type
_entity.pdbx_description
1 polymer ?
#
loop_
_entity_poly.entity_id
_entity_poly.type
_entity_poly.pdbx_seq_one_letter_code
_entity_poly.pdbx_strand_id
1 'polypeptide(L)'
;MKTNRDKEEIKDLDKVEPIDYGVVAKPHTPVYKMHRYFARRPYTVFNELIKHYSNPGSIVLDPMCGGGVTIVEGLKLRRKVVGVDLNPMAIFITRCEVMDVDLNKLKSAFQEISDKVKNEIKSFYLTKCPKCGRETPA
;
A
#
# COMPACT_ATOMS: atom_id res chain seq x y z
N MET A 1 -17.81 4.89 -13.37
CA MET A 1 -16.65 5.05 -14.28
C MET A 1 -16.12 3.66 -14.62
N LYS A 2 -16.61 3.04 -15.71
CA LYS A 2 -16.10 1.75 -16.18
C LYS A 2 -14.72 2.01 -16.77
N THR A 3 -13.67 1.66 -16.03
CA THR A 3 -12.30 1.72 -16.57
C THR A 3 -12.12 0.54 -17.51
N ASN A 4 -11.68 0.79 -18.75
CA ASN A 4 -11.13 -0.20 -19.68
C ASN A 4 -9.91 -0.86 -19.02
N ARG A 5 -10.13 -1.75 -18.06
CA ARG A 5 -9.08 -2.59 -17.48
C ARG A 5 -9.32 -3.98 -17.99
N ASP A 6 -8.73 -4.19 -19.16
CA ASP A 6 -8.61 -5.35 -20.01
C ASP A 6 -8.95 -6.68 -19.32
N LYS A 7 -9.65 -7.53 -20.06
CA LYS A 7 -9.83 -8.94 -19.70
C LYS A 7 -8.43 -9.56 -19.68
N GLU A 8 -7.83 -9.68 -18.50
CA GLU A 8 -6.60 -10.47 -18.32
C GLU A 8 -6.86 -11.87 -18.88
N GLU A 9 -5.99 -12.30 -19.79
CA GLU A 9 -6.06 -13.62 -20.42
C GLU A 9 -5.93 -14.70 -19.34
N ILE A 10 -6.87 -15.65 -19.35
CA ILE A 10 -6.87 -16.77 -18.40
C ILE A 10 -5.87 -17.80 -18.90
N LYS A 11 -4.85 -18.08 -18.10
CA LYS A 11 -3.80 -19.05 -18.43
C LYS A 11 -4.19 -20.45 -18.03
N ASP A 12 -3.73 -21.43 -18.81
CA ASP A 12 -3.71 -22.84 -18.44
C ASP A 12 -2.59 -23.06 -17.41
N LEU A 13 -2.95 -23.12 -16.12
CA LEU A 13 -1.99 -23.19 -15.02
C LEU A 13 -1.23 -24.51 -14.96
N ASP A 14 -1.73 -25.57 -15.61
CA ASP A 14 -1.07 -26.88 -15.67
C ASP A 14 0.12 -26.88 -16.65
N LYS A 15 0.25 -25.83 -17.48
CA LYS A 15 1.32 -25.68 -18.49
C LYS A 15 2.22 -24.47 -18.22
N VAL A 16 2.17 -23.90 -17.02
CA VAL A 16 3.00 -22.73 -16.68
C VAL A 16 4.42 -23.19 -16.36
N GLU A 17 5.37 -22.73 -17.18
CA GLU A 17 6.79 -22.93 -16.92
C GLU A 17 7.27 -22.12 -15.70
N PRO A 18 8.21 -22.63 -14.89
CA PRO A 18 8.78 -21.87 -13.79
C PRO A 18 9.50 -20.60 -14.26
N ILE A 19 9.40 -19.54 -13.46
CA ILE A 19 10.19 -18.32 -13.68
C ILE A 19 11.69 -18.66 -13.56
N ASP A 20 12.44 -18.37 -14.62
CA ASP A 20 13.88 -18.61 -14.75
C ASP A 20 14.73 -17.32 -14.79
N TYR A 21 14.08 -16.16 -14.61
CA TYR A 21 14.70 -14.84 -14.63
C TYR A 21 14.61 -14.11 -13.28
N GLY A 22 15.56 -13.22 -13.03
CA GLY A 22 15.57 -12.36 -11.85
C GLY A 22 14.62 -11.18 -11.98
N VAL A 23 13.71 -11.00 -11.02
CA VAL A 23 12.84 -9.82 -10.95
C VAL A 23 13.55 -8.67 -10.25
N VAL A 24 13.65 -7.52 -10.92
CA VAL A 24 14.29 -6.32 -10.35
C VAL A 24 13.43 -5.74 -9.22
N ALA A 25 14.03 -5.58 -8.04
CA ALA A 25 13.39 -4.97 -6.88
C ALA A 25 13.25 -3.44 -7.08
N LYS A 26 12.01 -2.93 -6.98
CA LYS A 26 11.73 -1.49 -7.01
C LYS A 26 11.50 -0.92 -5.61
N PRO A 27 11.73 0.39 -5.40
CA PRO A 27 11.41 1.06 -4.13
C PRO A 27 9.93 0.94 -3.77
N HIS A 28 9.65 0.80 -2.47
CA HIS A 28 8.28 0.70 -1.95
C HIS A 28 7.39 1.89 -2.35
N THR A 29 6.16 1.57 -2.75
CA THR A 29 5.08 2.53 -3.03
C THR A 29 4.44 3.03 -1.71
N PRO A 30 3.61 4.09 -1.74
CA PRO A 30 3.06 4.70 -0.53
C PRO A 30 2.34 3.74 0.44
N VAL A 31 1.60 2.74 -0.07
CA VAL A 31 0.92 1.73 0.77
C VAL A 31 1.91 1.02 1.70
N TYR A 32 3.08 0.65 1.18
CA TYR A 32 4.13 -0.04 1.94
C TYR A 32 4.96 0.89 2.83
N LYS A 33 4.71 2.20 2.78
CA LYS A 33 5.36 3.23 3.60
C LYS A 33 4.47 3.71 4.74
N MET A 34 3.20 3.27 4.81
CA MET A 34 2.29 3.61 5.92
C MET A 34 2.85 3.13 7.27
N HIS A 35 3.51 1.97 7.30
CA HIS A 35 4.20 1.47 8.48
C HIS A 35 5.51 0.78 8.09
N ARG A 36 6.56 0.98 8.89
CA ARG A 36 7.84 0.26 8.72
C ARG A 36 7.72 -1.16 9.28
N TYR A 37 7.65 -2.17 8.42
CA TYR A 37 7.76 -3.58 8.83
C TYR A 37 9.12 -4.13 8.42
N PHE A 38 9.95 -4.55 9.39
CA PHE A 38 11.38 -4.82 9.18
C PHE A 38 11.68 -5.93 8.17
N ALA A 39 10.82 -6.95 8.06
CA ALA A 39 11.02 -8.10 7.17
C ALA A 39 10.24 -8.00 5.84
N ARG A 40 9.82 -6.79 5.44
CA ARG A 40 8.99 -6.59 4.25
C ARG A 40 9.77 -6.94 2.97
N ARG A 41 9.15 -7.76 2.12
CA ARG A 41 9.74 -8.19 0.84
C ARG A 41 9.47 -7.18 -0.29
N PRO A 42 10.31 -7.13 -1.34
CA PRO A 42 10.05 -6.27 -2.50
C PRO A 42 8.74 -6.66 -3.20
N TYR A 43 7.84 -5.68 -3.35
CA TYR A 43 6.51 -5.94 -3.92
C TYR A 43 6.54 -6.38 -5.37
N THR A 44 7.55 -5.99 -6.15
CA THR A 44 7.66 -6.39 -7.57
C THR A 44 7.83 -7.88 -7.74
N VAL A 45 8.59 -8.52 -6.84
CA VAL A 45 8.79 -9.98 -6.87
C VAL A 45 7.46 -10.69 -6.63
N PHE A 46 6.71 -10.27 -5.61
CA PHE A 46 5.42 -10.89 -5.26
C PHE A 46 4.33 -10.59 -6.29
N ASN A 47 4.33 -9.37 -6.84
CA ASN A 47 3.45 -9.03 -7.97
C ASN A 47 3.68 -9.98 -9.14
N GLU A 48 4.94 -10.21 -9.52
CA GLU A 48 5.29 -11.09 -10.64
C GLU A 48 4.94 -12.54 -10.33
N LEU A 49 5.27 -13.05 -9.14
CA LEU A 49 4.93 -14.42 -8.71
C LEU A 49 3.41 -14.66 -8.77
N ILE A 50 2.62 -13.77 -8.17
CA ILE A 50 1.16 -13.90 -8.18
C ILE A 50 0.64 -13.80 -9.60
N LYS A 51 1.12 -12.82 -10.36
CA LYS A 51 0.69 -12.62 -11.75
C LYS A 51 1.00 -13.85 -12.58
N HIS A 52 2.18 -14.47 -12.45
CA HIS A 52 2.63 -15.62 -13.23
C HIS A 52 1.88 -16.90 -12.89
N TYR A 53 1.77 -17.24 -11.61
CA TYR A 53 1.24 -18.53 -11.13
C TYR A 53 -0.26 -18.52 -10.76
N SER A 54 -1.00 -17.47 -11.08
CA SER A 54 -2.44 -17.43 -10.83
C SER A 54 -3.19 -16.65 -11.90
N ASN A 55 -4.51 -16.78 -11.91
CA ASN A 55 -5.42 -16.02 -12.75
C ASN A 55 -6.25 -15.04 -11.89
N PRO A 56 -6.84 -13.98 -12.48
CA PRO A 56 -7.87 -13.21 -11.79
C PRO A 56 -8.94 -14.11 -11.17
N GLY A 57 -9.35 -13.81 -9.95
CA GLY A 57 -10.32 -14.60 -9.20
C GLY A 57 -9.75 -15.84 -8.48
N SER A 58 -8.52 -16.27 -8.78
CA SER A 58 -7.82 -17.31 -7.99
C SER A 58 -7.68 -16.90 -6.52
N ILE A 59 -7.58 -17.89 -5.64
CA ILE A 59 -7.30 -17.70 -4.22
C ILE A 59 -5.79 -17.80 -4.00
N VAL A 60 -5.20 -16.80 -3.36
CA VAL A 60 -3.80 -16.78 -2.95
C VAL A 60 -3.75 -16.84 -1.43
N LEU A 61 -3.06 -17.84 -0.89
CA LEU A 61 -2.82 -17.99 0.54
C LEU A 61 -1.38 -17.58 0.85
N ASP A 62 -1.22 -16.69 1.82
CA ASP A 62 0.07 -16.42 2.46
C ASP A 62 -0.02 -16.81 3.95
N PRO A 63 0.58 -17.94 4.37
CA PRO A 63 0.51 -18.42 5.74
C PRO A 63 1.43 -17.66 6.71
N MET A 64 2.27 -16.75 6.21
CA MET A 64 3.19 -15.92 7.00
C MET A 64 3.26 -14.50 6.41
N CYS A 65 2.08 -13.85 6.35
CA CYS A 65 1.90 -12.67 5.51
C CYS A 65 2.71 -11.45 5.95
N GLY A 66 3.13 -11.38 7.22
CA GLY A 66 3.99 -10.35 7.76
C GLY A 66 3.50 -8.95 7.42
N GLY A 67 4.31 -8.20 6.68
CA GLY A 67 3.97 -6.87 6.19
C GLY A 67 3.03 -6.85 4.98
N GLY A 68 2.23 -7.88 4.73
CA GLY A 68 1.06 -7.82 3.86
C GLY A 68 1.30 -7.74 2.35
N VAL A 69 2.55 -7.84 1.87
CA VAL A 69 2.89 -7.62 0.45
C VAL A 69 2.12 -8.54 -0.49
N THR A 70 2.05 -9.83 -0.19
CA THR A 70 1.29 -10.81 -0.97
C THR A 70 -0.20 -10.47 -1.02
N ILE A 71 -0.75 -9.98 0.09
CA ILE A 71 -2.17 -9.62 0.24
C ILE A 71 -2.48 -8.39 -0.62
N VAL A 72 -1.66 -7.34 -0.50
CA VAL A 72 -1.81 -6.09 -1.26
C VAL A 72 -1.66 -6.35 -2.76
N GLU A 73 -0.60 -7.05 -3.20
CA GLU A 73 -0.38 -7.32 -4.61
C GLU A 73 -1.43 -8.28 -5.19
N GLY A 74 -1.89 -9.28 -4.42
CA GLY A 74 -2.97 -10.18 -4.83
C GLY A 74 -4.27 -9.43 -5.09
N LEU A 75 -4.66 -8.51 -4.19
CA LEU A 75 -5.85 -7.67 -4.37
C LEU A 75 -5.71 -6.74 -5.58
N LYS A 76 -4.54 -6.10 -5.76
CA LYS A 76 -4.28 -5.25 -6.95
C LYS A 76 -4.43 -6.02 -8.25
N LEU A 77 -4.04 -7.29 -8.24
CA LEU A 77 -4.17 -8.23 -9.36
C LEU A 77 -5.56 -8.91 -9.41
N ARG A 78 -6.56 -8.49 -8.63
CA ARG A 78 -7.91 -9.08 -8.64
C ARG A 78 -7.94 -10.57 -8.25
N ARG A 79 -7.02 -11.01 -7.39
CA ARG A 79 -7.09 -12.33 -6.72
C ARG A 79 -7.88 -12.19 -5.42
N LYS A 80 -8.47 -13.29 -4.96
CA LYS A 80 -8.93 -13.42 -3.58
C LYS A 80 -7.72 -13.77 -2.73
N VAL A 81 -7.58 -13.16 -1.55
CA VAL A 81 -6.38 -13.34 -0.72
C VAL A 81 -6.76 -13.79 0.68
N VAL A 82 -5.94 -14.67 1.24
CA VAL A 82 -6.01 -15.10 2.64
C VAL A 82 -4.61 -14.91 3.23
N GLY A 83 -4.51 -14.05 4.24
CA GLY A 83 -3.27 -13.81 4.97
C GLY A 83 -3.38 -14.32 6.40
N VAL A 84 -2.40 -15.11 6.83
CA VAL A 84 -2.26 -15.58 8.21
C VAL A 84 -0.90 -15.13 8.73
N ASP A 85 -0.86 -14.71 9.98
CA ASP A 85 0.38 -14.45 10.70
C ASP A 85 0.14 -14.69 12.19
N LEU A 86 1.18 -15.11 12.93
CA LEU A 86 1.09 -15.25 14.38
C LEU A 86 1.18 -13.89 15.08
N ASN A 87 1.88 -12.94 14.47
CA ASN A 87 2.12 -11.63 15.06
C ASN A 87 0.88 -10.72 14.88
N PRO A 88 0.21 -10.30 15.97
CA PRO A 88 -0.95 -9.42 15.87
C PRO A 88 -0.63 -8.07 15.22
N MET A 89 0.61 -7.58 15.31
CA MET A 89 1.04 -6.36 14.64
C MET A 89 1.11 -6.53 13.11
N ALA A 90 1.56 -7.68 12.63
CA ALA A 90 1.58 -8.00 11.20
C ALA A 90 0.17 -8.02 10.62
N ILE A 91 -0.76 -8.66 11.34
CA ILE A 91 -2.19 -8.67 11.01
C ILE A 91 -2.75 -7.25 10.98
N PHE A 92 -2.50 -6.45 12.02
CA PHE A 92 -3.00 -5.07 12.11
C PHE A 92 -2.52 -4.21 10.94
N ILE A 93 -1.21 -4.22 10.67
CA ILE A 93 -0.61 -3.46 9.56
C ILE A 93 -1.22 -3.89 8.24
N THR A 94 -1.25 -5.19 7.96
CA THR A 94 -1.79 -5.74 6.71
C THR A 94 -3.25 -5.34 6.53
N ARG A 95 -4.07 -5.42 7.58
CA ARG A 95 -5.48 -4.99 7.54
C ARG A 95 -5.61 -3.51 7.21
N CYS A 96 -4.80 -2.65 7.82
CA CYS A 96 -4.81 -1.21 7.53
C CYS A 96 -4.38 -0.90 6.08
N GLU A 97 -3.44 -1.67 5.52
CA GLU A 97 -2.95 -1.49 4.14
C GLU A 97 -3.99 -1.85 3.07
N VAL A 98 -4.95 -2.73 3.39
CA VAL A 98 -5.98 -3.19 2.45
C VAL A 98 -7.40 -2.80 2.83
N MET A 99 -7.56 -2.02 3.91
CA MET A 99 -8.85 -1.56 4.39
C MET A 99 -9.52 -0.69 3.34
N ASP A 100 -10.80 -0.94 3.08
CA ASP A 100 -11.61 -0.02 2.28
C ASP A 100 -11.91 1.23 3.11
N VAL A 101 -11.71 2.41 2.51
CA VAL A 101 -11.79 3.68 3.20
C VAL A 101 -12.71 4.62 2.44
N ASP A 102 -13.72 5.13 3.15
CA ASP A 102 -14.56 6.23 2.65
C ASP A 102 -13.73 7.52 2.59
N LEU A 103 -13.38 7.93 1.36
CA LEU A 103 -12.57 9.11 1.11
C LEU A 103 -13.20 10.41 1.59
N ASN A 104 -14.54 10.49 1.67
CA ASN A 104 -15.20 11.68 2.19
C ASN A 104 -15.07 11.74 3.70
N LYS A 105 -15.32 10.64 4.41
CA LYS A 105 -15.10 10.56 5.86
C LYS A 105 -13.65 10.84 6.23
N LEU A 106 -12.70 10.29 5.47
CA LEU A 106 -11.27 10.55 5.67
C LEU A 106 -10.93 12.03 5.54
N LYS A 107 -11.43 12.69 4.48
CA LYS A 107 -11.23 14.14 4.28
C LYS A 107 -11.87 14.97 5.38
N SER A 108 -13.09 14.63 5.79
CA SER A 108 -13.79 15.32 6.88
C SER A 108 -13.04 15.19 8.21
N ALA A 109 -12.60 13.98 8.56
CA ALA A 109 -11.81 13.75 9.78
C ALA A 109 -10.47 14.49 9.74
N PHE A 110 -9.78 14.49 8.60
CA PHE A 110 -8.56 15.27 8.43
C PHE A 110 -8.81 16.77 8.62
N GLN A 111 -9.88 17.30 8.02
CA GLN A 111 -10.22 18.71 8.12
C GLN A 111 -10.53 19.12 9.56
N GLU A 112 -11.29 18.29 10.30
CA GLU A 112 -11.58 18.52 11.71
C GLU A 112 -10.31 18.59 12.56
N ILE A 113 -9.38 17.65 12.38
CA ILE A 113 -8.10 17.65 13.08
C ILE A 113 -7.29 18.89 12.67
N SER A 114 -7.21 19.16 11.37
CA SER A 114 -6.48 20.31 10.84
C SER A 114 -6.98 21.61 11.46
N ASP A 115 -8.28 21.87 11.45
CA ASP A 115 -8.82 23.13 11.98
C ASP A 115 -8.55 23.33 13.47
N LYS A 116 -8.47 22.24 14.25
CA LYS A 116 -8.13 22.29 15.68
C LYS A 116 -6.67 22.66 15.94
N VAL A 117 -5.73 22.19 15.13
CA VAL A 117 -4.28 22.33 15.42
C VAL A 117 -3.54 23.27 14.47
N LYS A 118 -4.15 23.65 13.34
CA LYS A 118 -3.48 24.36 12.23
C LYS A 118 -2.86 25.68 12.64
N ASN A 119 -3.55 26.48 13.45
CA ASN A 119 -3.03 27.78 13.86
C ASN A 119 -1.83 27.64 14.81
N GLU A 120 -1.92 26.71 15.75
CA GLU A 120 -0.81 26.38 16.66
C GLU A 120 0.41 25.88 15.89
N ILE A 121 0.23 24.87 15.03
CA ILE A 121 1.32 24.34 14.21
C ILE A 121 1.95 25.43 13.34
N LYS A 122 1.14 26.24 12.65
CA LYS A 122 1.64 27.31 11.77
C LYS A 122 2.49 28.33 12.50
N SER A 123 2.20 28.62 13.78
CA SER A 123 2.99 29.56 14.57
C SER A 123 4.44 29.14 14.73
N PHE A 124 4.72 27.83 14.80
CA PHE A 124 6.09 27.30 14.88
C PHE A 124 6.88 27.42 13.57
N TYR A 125 6.20 27.66 12.46
CA TYR A 125 6.81 27.87 11.15
C TYR A 125 6.96 29.36 10.80
N LEU A 126 6.71 30.29 11.73
CA LEU A 126 6.95 31.71 11.49
C LEU A 126 8.39 32.09 11.87
N THR A 127 9.05 32.86 11.00
CA THR A 127 10.35 33.50 11.25
C THR A 127 10.27 34.98 10.90
N LYS A 128 11.27 35.76 11.34
CA LYS A 128 11.37 37.19 11.01
C LYS A 128 12.22 37.39 9.77
N CYS A 129 11.69 38.11 8.79
CA CYS A 129 12.45 38.49 7.60
C CYS A 129 13.65 39.38 7.99
N PRO A 130 14.90 39.03 7.64
CA PRO A 130 16.07 39.82 7.99
C PRO A 130 16.14 41.18 7.26
N LYS A 131 15.38 41.36 6.17
CA LYS A 131 15.34 42.62 5.41
C LYS A 131 14.31 43.62 5.93
N CYS A 132 13.10 43.15 6.26
CA CYS A 132 11.97 44.04 6.58
C CYS A 132 11.35 43.79 7.96
N GLY A 133 11.83 42.81 8.73
CA GLY A 133 11.40 42.53 10.10
C GLY A 133 10.02 41.90 10.27
N ARG A 134 9.25 41.73 9.18
CA ARG A 134 7.92 41.11 9.22
C ARG A 134 7.99 39.61 9.49
N GLU A 135 6.97 39.08 10.16
CA GLU A 135 6.76 37.64 10.27
C GLU A 135 6.39 37.05 8.91
N THR A 136 7.11 36.00 8.55
CA THR A 136 6.92 35.24 7.31
C THR A 136 7.05 33.76 7.63
N PRO A 137 6.37 32.86 6.91
CA PRO A 137 6.70 31.44 6.95
C PRO A 137 8.20 31.25 6.69
N ALA A 138 8.83 30.42 7.52
CA ALA A 138 10.23 30.00 7.42
C ALA A 138 10.47 29.11 6.19
#